data_AF-A0A7Y1ZK26-F1
#
_entry.id   AF-A0A7Y1ZK26-F1
#
_cell.length_a   1.000
_cell.length_b   1.000
_cell.length_c   1.000
_cell.angle_alpha   90.00
_cell.angle_beta   90.00
_cell.angle_gamma   90.00
#
_symmetry.space_group_name_H-M   'P 1'
#
loop_
_entity.id
_entity.type
_entity.pdbx_description
1 polymer ?
#
loop_
_entity_poly.entity_id
_entity_poly.type
_entity_poly.pdbx_seq_one_letter_code
_entity_poly.pdbx_strand_id
1 'polypeptide(L)'
;MREGSLEAPTRHPLDWRSESFWDRDDLEHELERVYDICHGCRRCVSLCDAFPTLFDLVDESETMEVDGVDKADYQKVADQCYLCDLCYMTKCPYVPPHEWNVDFPHLMLRAKAVKFREEGARTRDKLLTSTDAVFRAASIPLVDVTINALNENTGVRKIIEKVTGIHHEAPVPKFHHRTLQKQVKPLLEYPEPQRVGETSGKVALYATCYGNYSNPDIGIDFVKVFQHNGMHIDIIEKEACCGMPKLELGDLDAVDRLKQANIPLLARLVDEGYDLIAPIPSCVLMYKQELPLMYPDDADVAKVKAAFYDPFEYLWLRHKGAAFE
;
A
#
# COMPACT_ATOMS: atom_id res chain seq x y z
N MET A 1 -20.55 -29.09 -1.54
CA MET A 1 -19.57 -27.99 -1.37
C MET A 1 -20.14 -26.79 -2.12
N ARG A 2 -20.41 -25.67 -1.45
CA ARG A 2 -20.87 -24.44 -2.14
C ARG A 2 -19.62 -23.78 -2.71
N GLU A 3 -19.48 -23.78 -4.03
CA GLU A 3 -18.35 -23.15 -4.69
C GLU A 3 -18.58 -21.63 -4.74
N GLY A 4 -17.68 -20.84 -4.13
CA GLY A 4 -17.76 -19.38 -4.07
C GLY A 4 -18.10 -18.86 -2.67
N SER A 5 -17.17 -18.12 -2.06
CA SER A 5 -17.44 -17.37 -0.83
C SER A 5 -18.45 -16.26 -1.12
N LEU A 6 -19.71 -16.45 -0.69
CA LEU A 6 -20.72 -15.38 -0.65
C LEU A 6 -20.50 -14.43 0.54
N GLU A 7 -19.54 -14.77 1.42
CA GLU A 7 -19.17 -14.02 2.60
C GLU A 7 -17.85 -13.27 2.35
N ALA A 8 -17.63 -12.21 3.12
CA ALA A 8 -16.37 -11.47 3.06
C ALA A 8 -15.20 -12.40 3.45
N PRO A 9 -14.08 -12.39 2.70
CA PRO A 9 -12.91 -13.19 3.04
C PRO A 9 -12.39 -12.89 4.44
N THR A 10 -12.00 -13.93 5.19
CA THR A 10 -11.37 -13.75 6.51
C THR A 10 -9.86 -13.73 6.37
N ARG A 11 -9.22 -12.58 6.56
CA ARG A 11 -7.75 -12.50 6.45
C ARG A 11 -7.06 -12.78 7.78
N HIS A 12 -6.06 -13.67 7.75
CA HIS A 12 -5.26 -14.03 8.93
C HIS A 12 -4.09 -13.07 9.15
N PRO A 13 -3.68 -12.81 10.41
CA PRO A 13 -2.49 -12.02 10.71
C PRO A 13 -1.22 -12.56 10.03
N LEU A 14 -0.34 -11.64 9.65
CA LEU A 14 0.96 -11.95 9.10
C LEU A 14 1.93 -12.21 10.25
N ASP A 15 2.27 -13.48 10.49
CA ASP A 15 3.18 -13.89 11.57
C ASP A 15 4.66 -13.64 11.25
N TRP A 16 4.99 -12.44 10.75
CA TRP A 16 6.31 -12.09 10.21
C TRP A 16 7.46 -12.12 11.23
N ARG A 17 7.14 -12.28 12.52
CA ARG A 17 8.13 -12.35 13.61
C ARG A 17 8.50 -13.78 14.00
N SER A 18 7.72 -14.79 13.59
CA SER A 18 8.06 -16.18 13.89
C SER A 18 9.19 -16.69 12.99
N GLU A 19 9.95 -17.66 13.50
CA GLU A 19 11.02 -18.29 12.71
C GLU A 19 10.45 -19.04 11.50
N SER A 20 9.28 -19.67 11.65
CA SER A 20 8.60 -20.42 10.58
C SER A 20 8.22 -19.54 9.39
N PHE A 21 7.83 -18.27 9.62
CA PHE A 21 7.51 -17.35 8.53
C PHE A 21 8.67 -17.21 7.53
N TRP A 22 9.89 -17.36 8.01
CA TRP A 22 11.08 -17.20 7.21
C TRP A 22 11.78 -18.51 6.82
N ASP A 23 11.17 -19.64 7.14
CA ASP A 23 11.64 -20.94 6.71
C ASP A 23 11.40 -21.09 5.20
N ARG A 24 12.47 -21.42 4.47
CA ARG A 24 12.46 -21.49 3.01
C ARG A 24 11.75 -22.73 2.51
N ASP A 25 11.95 -23.86 3.17
CA ASP A 25 11.31 -25.11 2.77
C ASP A 25 9.79 -25.00 2.97
N ASP A 26 9.34 -24.49 4.12
CA ASP A 26 7.92 -24.25 4.40
C ASP A 26 7.28 -23.27 3.39
N LEU A 27 7.99 -22.18 3.05
CA LEU A 27 7.54 -21.26 2.01
C LEU A 27 7.39 -21.96 0.65
N GLU A 28 8.38 -22.74 0.22
CA GLU A 28 8.36 -23.42 -1.07
C GLU A 28 7.23 -24.46 -1.14
N HIS A 29 6.98 -25.21 -0.07
CA HIS A 29 5.84 -26.14 0.00
C HIS A 29 4.51 -25.41 -0.11
N GLU A 30 4.36 -24.25 0.54
CA GLU A 30 3.13 -23.47 0.47
C GLU A 30 2.94 -22.79 -0.89
N LEU A 31 4.02 -22.31 -1.51
CA LEU A 31 4.01 -21.80 -2.89
C LEU A 31 3.54 -22.89 -3.87
N GLU A 32 4.13 -24.08 -3.80
CA GLU A 32 3.76 -25.22 -4.64
C GLU A 32 2.27 -25.56 -4.49
N ARG A 33 1.78 -25.66 -3.25
CA ARG A 33 0.36 -25.93 -2.95
C ARG A 33 -0.58 -24.88 -3.53
N VAL A 34 -0.28 -23.60 -3.34
CA VAL A 34 -1.14 -22.51 -3.82
C VAL A 34 -1.07 -22.36 -5.33
N TYR A 35 0.10 -22.56 -5.92
CA TYR A 35 0.30 -22.55 -7.36
C TYR A 35 -0.44 -23.70 -8.03
N ASP A 36 -0.46 -24.89 -7.45
CA ASP A 36 -1.23 -26.04 -7.93
C ASP A 36 -2.74 -25.73 -7.96
N ILE A 37 -3.27 -25.18 -6.87
CA ILE A 37 -4.68 -24.74 -6.80
C ILE A 37 -4.99 -23.67 -7.85
N CYS A 38 -4.07 -22.71 -8.03
CA CYS A 38 -4.22 -21.63 -8.99
C CYS A 38 -4.17 -22.15 -10.43
N HIS A 39 -3.25 -23.06 -10.75
CA HIS A 39 -3.13 -23.75 -12.02
C HIS A 39 -4.38 -24.57 -12.34
N GLY A 40 -4.93 -25.29 -11.36
CA GLY A 40 -6.14 -26.08 -11.55
C GLY A 40 -7.38 -25.24 -11.89
N CYS A 41 -7.51 -24.01 -11.36
CA CYS A 41 -8.69 -23.18 -11.61
C CYS A 41 -8.54 -22.12 -12.72
N ARG A 42 -7.32 -21.58 -12.90
CA ARG A 42 -6.93 -20.48 -13.81
C ARG A 42 -7.83 -19.22 -13.84
N ARG A 43 -8.74 -19.04 -12.87
CA ARG A 43 -9.74 -17.95 -12.87
C ARG A 43 -9.15 -16.55 -12.84
N CYS A 44 -7.94 -16.39 -12.29
CA CYS A 44 -7.30 -15.10 -12.06
C CYS A 44 -6.41 -14.63 -13.22
N VAL A 45 -6.33 -15.37 -14.34
CA VAL A 45 -5.44 -15.10 -15.48
C VAL A 45 -5.49 -13.65 -15.98
N SER A 46 -6.66 -13.01 -15.95
CA SER A 46 -6.87 -11.68 -16.52
C SER A 46 -6.69 -10.53 -15.51
N LEU A 47 -6.21 -10.79 -14.29
CA LEU A 47 -6.13 -9.76 -13.24
C LEU A 47 -4.78 -9.03 -13.22
N CYS A 48 -3.69 -9.77 -13.37
CA CYS A 48 -2.31 -9.27 -13.35
C CYS A 48 -1.35 -10.32 -13.91
N ASP A 49 -0.12 -9.91 -14.18
CA ASP A 49 0.90 -10.76 -14.82
C ASP A 49 1.44 -11.89 -13.95
N ALA A 50 1.12 -11.94 -12.65
CA ALA A 50 1.50 -13.06 -11.78
C ALA A 50 0.88 -14.39 -12.24
N PHE A 51 -0.39 -14.37 -12.66
CA PHE A 51 -1.08 -15.60 -13.07
C PHE A 51 -0.66 -16.09 -14.47
N PRO A 52 -0.58 -15.24 -15.52
CA PRO A 52 0.04 -15.62 -16.78
C PRO A 52 1.45 -16.17 -16.59
N THR A 53 2.31 -15.49 -15.80
CA THR A 53 3.67 -15.99 -15.53
C THR A 53 3.65 -17.38 -14.90
N LEU A 54 2.78 -17.61 -13.92
CA LEU A 54 2.63 -18.94 -13.32
C LEU A 54 2.19 -19.98 -14.36
N PHE A 55 1.20 -19.66 -15.17
CA PHE A 55 0.64 -20.62 -16.13
C PHE A 55 1.61 -20.91 -17.27
N ASP A 56 2.35 -19.91 -17.76
CA ASP A 56 3.39 -20.10 -18.77
C ASP A 56 4.51 -21.01 -18.23
N LEU A 57 4.97 -20.79 -16.99
CA LEU A 57 5.98 -21.66 -16.35
C LEU A 57 5.52 -23.11 -16.27
N VAL A 58 4.25 -23.34 -15.94
CA VAL A 58 3.69 -24.70 -15.87
C VAL A 58 3.49 -25.30 -17.26
N ASP A 59 2.93 -24.54 -18.21
CA ASP A 59 2.63 -25.02 -19.57
C ASP A 59 3.92 -25.31 -20.38
N GLU A 60 5.04 -24.68 -20.02
CA GLU A 60 6.37 -24.92 -20.59
C GLU A 60 7.18 -26.00 -19.84
N SER A 61 6.66 -26.54 -18.73
CA SER A 61 7.32 -27.57 -17.92
C SER A 61 7.23 -28.96 -18.56
N GLU A 62 8.13 -29.89 -18.17
CA GLU A 62 8.13 -31.25 -18.73
C GLU A 62 6.88 -32.05 -18.34
N THR A 63 6.31 -31.80 -17.16
CA THR A 63 5.14 -32.51 -16.63
C THR A 63 3.81 -31.81 -16.98
N MET A 64 3.87 -30.55 -17.41
CA MET A 64 2.72 -29.64 -17.51
C MET A 64 1.98 -29.42 -16.19
N GLU A 65 2.64 -29.74 -15.08
CA GLU A 65 2.15 -29.57 -13.71
C GLU A 65 3.17 -28.76 -12.90
N VAL A 66 2.78 -28.30 -11.71
CA VAL A 66 3.62 -27.43 -10.86
C VAL A 66 4.89 -28.12 -10.37
N ASP A 67 4.88 -29.46 -10.25
CA ASP A 67 6.03 -30.28 -9.87
C ASP A 67 7.16 -30.27 -10.91
N GLY A 68 6.86 -29.91 -12.16
CA GLY A 68 7.82 -29.75 -13.25
C GLY A 68 8.47 -28.36 -13.30
N VAL A 69 8.01 -27.41 -12.49
CA VAL A 69 8.54 -26.04 -12.45
C VAL A 69 9.72 -25.97 -11.47
N ASP A 70 10.84 -25.40 -11.92
CA ASP A 70 11.98 -25.14 -11.03
C ASP A 70 11.56 -24.22 -9.88
N LYS A 71 11.80 -24.62 -8.63
CA LYS A 71 11.46 -23.83 -7.44
C LYS A 71 12.12 -22.44 -7.43
N ALA A 72 13.29 -22.30 -8.07
CA ALA A 72 13.93 -20.99 -8.26
C ALA A 72 13.05 -20.01 -9.07
N ASP A 73 12.19 -20.54 -9.95
CA ASP A 73 11.31 -19.77 -10.81
C ASP A 73 10.00 -19.36 -10.12
N TYR A 74 9.66 -19.92 -8.96
CA TYR A 74 8.49 -19.48 -8.18
C TYR A 74 8.54 -17.99 -7.83
N GLN A 75 9.75 -17.45 -7.67
CA GLN A 75 9.95 -16.04 -7.40
C GLN A 75 9.54 -15.15 -8.57
N LYS A 76 9.60 -15.63 -9.82
CA LYS A 76 9.17 -14.86 -11.01
C LYS A 76 7.69 -14.49 -10.90
N VAL A 77 6.86 -15.39 -10.37
CA VAL A 77 5.44 -15.16 -10.10
C VAL A 77 5.26 -14.12 -8.99
N ALA A 78 5.98 -14.26 -7.88
CA ALA A 78 5.93 -13.31 -6.77
C ALA A 78 6.38 -11.90 -7.19
N ASP A 79 7.38 -11.77 -8.06
CA ASP A 79 7.85 -10.49 -8.58
C ASP A 79 6.78 -9.73 -9.37
N GLN A 80 5.82 -10.42 -10.00
CA GLN A 80 4.69 -9.83 -10.73
C GLN A 80 3.48 -9.47 -9.85
N CYS A 81 3.46 -9.91 -8.59
CA CYS A 81 2.40 -9.55 -7.67
C CYS A 81 2.64 -8.16 -7.05
N TYR A 82 1.66 -7.27 -7.19
CA TYR A 82 1.66 -5.91 -6.62
C TYR A 82 0.68 -5.75 -5.46
N LEU A 83 0.30 -6.86 -4.79
CA LEU A 83 -0.47 -6.86 -3.53
C LEU A 83 -1.81 -6.08 -3.56
N CYS A 84 -2.50 -6.05 -4.70
CA CYS A 84 -3.78 -5.31 -4.82
C CYS A 84 -5.01 -6.02 -4.27
N ASP A 85 -4.85 -7.27 -3.84
CA ASP A 85 -5.90 -8.14 -3.32
C ASP A 85 -7.11 -8.41 -4.24
N LEU A 86 -7.10 -8.02 -5.52
CA LEU A 86 -8.23 -8.28 -6.41
C LEU A 86 -8.53 -9.78 -6.54
N CYS A 87 -7.48 -10.62 -6.64
CA CYS A 87 -7.64 -12.07 -6.68
C CYS A 87 -8.28 -12.62 -5.40
N TYR A 88 -7.85 -12.12 -4.24
CA TYR A 88 -8.31 -12.54 -2.92
C TYR A 88 -9.73 -12.05 -2.62
N MET A 89 -10.01 -10.76 -2.85
CA MET A 89 -11.28 -10.14 -2.48
C MET A 89 -12.43 -10.44 -3.42
N THR A 90 -12.16 -10.72 -4.69
CA THR A 90 -13.24 -10.72 -5.71
C THR A 90 -13.31 -11.95 -6.62
N LYS A 91 -12.26 -12.78 -6.68
CA LYS A 91 -12.18 -13.87 -7.67
C LYS A 91 -11.97 -15.26 -7.08
N CYS A 92 -11.10 -15.39 -6.09
CA CYS A 92 -10.71 -16.68 -5.54
C CYS A 92 -11.86 -17.27 -4.71
N PRO A 93 -12.43 -18.43 -5.09
CA PRO A 93 -13.47 -19.10 -4.31
C PRO A 93 -12.91 -19.85 -3.09
N TYR A 94 -11.57 -19.93 -2.97
CA TYR A 94 -10.85 -20.79 -2.03
C TYR A 94 -10.15 -20.00 -0.91
N VAL A 95 -10.50 -18.73 -0.74
CA VAL A 95 -10.04 -17.91 0.37
C VAL A 95 -10.64 -18.39 1.70
N PRO A 96 -9.95 -18.18 2.84
CA PRO A 96 -10.53 -18.43 4.15
C PRO A 96 -11.93 -17.79 4.31
N PRO A 97 -12.90 -18.53 4.89
CA PRO A 97 -12.73 -19.75 5.69
C PRO A 97 -12.76 -21.07 4.89
N HIS A 98 -12.62 -21.05 3.55
CA HIS A 98 -12.53 -22.29 2.77
C HIS A 98 -11.35 -23.17 3.25
N GLU A 99 -11.52 -24.49 3.20
CA GLU A 99 -10.53 -25.45 3.74
C GLU A 99 -9.14 -25.35 3.08
N TRP A 100 -9.09 -24.89 1.83
CA TRP A 100 -7.82 -24.65 1.11
C TRP A 100 -7.10 -23.37 1.52
N ASN A 101 -7.75 -22.47 2.26
CA ASN A 101 -7.14 -21.31 2.91
C ASN A 101 -6.16 -20.51 2.00
N VAL A 102 -6.59 -20.15 0.78
CA VAL A 102 -5.71 -19.48 -0.18
C VAL A 102 -5.64 -17.98 0.08
N ASP A 103 -4.49 -17.48 0.55
CA ASP A 103 -4.17 -16.05 0.59
C ASP A 103 -2.96 -15.76 -0.31
N PHE A 104 -3.23 -15.73 -1.62
CA PHE A 104 -2.19 -15.53 -2.64
C PHE A 104 -1.38 -14.25 -2.41
N PRO A 105 -1.97 -13.06 -2.18
CA PRO A 105 -1.20 -11.83 -1.96
C PRO A 105 -0.26 -11.90 -0.75
N HIS A 106 -0.71 -12.40 0.41
CA HIS A 106 0.17 -12.55 1.57
C HIS A 106 1.28 -13.58 1.37
N LEU A 107 1.00 -14.66 0.63
CA LEU A 107 2.05 -15.62 0.26
C LEU A 107 3.09 -14.98 -0.66
N MET A 108 2.68 -14.14 -1.62
CA MET A 108 3.62 -13.38 -2.46
C MET A 108 4.42 -12.36 -1.64
N LEU A 109 3.80 -11.72 -0.65
CA LEU A 109 4.51 -10.86 0.31
C LEU A 109 5.57 -11.65 1.10
N ARG A 110 5.23 -12.84 1.60
CA ARG A 110 6.17 -13.73 2.29
C ARG A 110 7.34 -14.11 1.39
N ALA A 111 7.07 -14.50 0.14
CA ALA A 111 8.12 -14.82 -0.84
C ALA A 111 9.06 -13.63 -1.08
N LYS A 112 8.51 -12.43 -1.31
CA LYS A 112 9.28 -11.19 -1.45
C LYS A 112 10.10 -10.89 -0.20
N ALA A 113 9.54 -11.08 0.99
CA ALA A 113 10.23 -10.84 2.25
C ALA A 113 11.41 -11.79 2.44
N VAL A 114 11.22 -13.10 2.24
CA VAL A 114 12.31 -14.10 2.34
C VAL A 114 13.44 -13.77 1.36
N LYS A 115 13.11 -13.49 0.08
CA LYS A 115 14.09 -13.03 -0.90
C LYS A 115 14.81 -11.76 -0.45
N PHE A 116 14.09 -10.76 0.04
CA PHE A 116 14.69 -9.51 0.51
C PHE A 116 15.65 -9.75 1.68
N ARG A 117 15.34 -10.67 2.60
CA ARG A 117 16.21 -10.98 3.74
C ARG A 117 17.51 -11.66 3.30
N GLU A 118 17.46 -12.52 2.30
CA GLU A 118 18.62 -13.27 1.82
C GLU A 118 19.49 -12.49 0.83
N GLU A 119 18.86 -11.79 -0.12
CA GLU A 119 19.55 -11.13 -1.24
C GLU A 119 19.58 -9.60 -1.11
N GLY A 120 18.64 -9.04 -0.35
CA GLY A 120 18.33 -7.61 -0.36
C GLY A 120 17.69 -7.16 -1.66
N ALA A 121 17.42 -5.85 -1.75
CA ALA A 121 16.98 -5.22 -3.00
C ALA A 121 18.14 -4.55 -3.75
N ARG A 122 17.96 -4.41 -5.07
CA ARG A 122 18.84 -3.61 -5.93
C ARG A 122 18.87 -2.16 -5.43
N THR A 123 20.00 -1.48 -5.61
CA THR A 123 20.17 -0.07 -5.19
C THR A 123 19.09 0.84 -5.77
N ARG A 124 18.71 0.60 -7.03
CA ARG A 124 17.60 1.30 -7.68
C ARG A 124 16.30 1.16 -6.89
N ASP A 125 15.90 -0.06 -6.55
CA ASP A 125 14.62 -0.34 -5.90
C ASP A 125 14.62 0.23 -4.47
N LYS A 126 15.77 0.15 -3.77
CA LYS A 126 15.97 0.82 -2.48
C LYS A 126 15.77 2.33 -2.59
N LEU A 127 16.29 2.97 -3.64
CA LEU A 127 16.12 4.40 -3.89
C LEU A 127 14.65 4.73 -4.19
N LEU A 128 14.03 4.05 -5.16
CA LEU A 128 12.65 4.33 -5.59
C LEU A 128 11.63 4.14 -4.47
N THR A 129 11.83 3.14 -3.62
CA THR A 129 10.95 2.86 -2.46
C THR A 129 11.21 3.74 -1.26
N SER A 130 12.27 4.55 -1.26
CA SER A 130 12.58 5.52 -0.20
C SER A 130 11.91 6.86 -0.49
N THR A 131 10.60 6.82 -0.76
CA THR A 131 9.83 7.93 -1.34
C THR A 131 9.88 9.21 -0.51
N ASP A 132 9.78 9.16 0.82
CA ASP A 132 9.84 10.37 1.66
C ASP A 132 11.19 11.08 1.51
N ALA A 133 12.31 10.35 1.63
CA ALA A 133 13.65 10.93 1.48
C ALA A 133 13.88 11.48 0.05
N VAL A 134 13.52 10.70 -0.97
CA VAL A 134 13.72 11.09 -2.37
C VAL A 134 12.85 12.29 -2.74
N PHE A 135 11.57 12.27 -2.38
CA PHE A 135 10.62 13.31 -2.76
C PHE A 135 10.90 14.61 -2.00
N ARG A 136 11.31 14.51 -0.74
CA ARG A 136 11.78 15.66 0.05
C ARG A 136 13.00 16.31 -0.57
N ALA A 137 14.00 15.51 -0.97
CA ALA A 137 15.20 16.02 -1.64
C ALA A 137 14.86 16.64 -3.01
N ALA A 138 13.98 15.99 -3.77
CA ALA A 138 13.53 16.47 -5.07
C ALA A 138 12.65 17.72 -4.99
N SER A 139 12.09 18.02 -3.81
CA SER A 139 11.25 19.20 -3.55
C SER A 139 12.00 20.35 -2.87
N ILE A 140 13.34 20.35 -2.91
CA ILE A 140 14.13 21.50 -2.46
C ILE A 140 13.97 22.63 -3.51
N PRO A 141 13.82 23.91 -3.10
CA PRO A 141 13.72 25.02 -4.05
C PRO A 141 14.84 25.00 -5.08
N LEU A 142 14.50 25.20 -6.37
CA LEU A 142 15.38 25.11 -7.55
C LEU A 142 15.77 23.67 -7.95
N VAL A 143 15.85 22.74 -7.00
CA VAL A 143 16.06 21.32 -7.30
C VAL A 143 14.81 20.75 -7.98
N ASP A 144 13.62 21.11 -7.50
CA ASP A 144 12.34 20.71 -8.09
C ASP A 144 12.23 21.13 -9.56
N VAL A 145 12.50 22.40 -9.85
CA VAL A 145 12.51 22.95 -11.22
C VAL A 145 13.48 22.18 -12.11
N THR A 146 14.68 21.91 -11.60
CA THR A 146 15.74 21.21 -12.36
C THR A 146 15.34 19.77 -12.65
N ILE A 147 14.91 19.01 -11.64
CA ILE A 147 14.49 17.61 -11.79
C ILE A 147 13.30 17.50 -12.73
N ASN A 148 12.30 18.38 -12.59
CA ASN A 148 11.13 18.39 -13.46
C ASN A 148 11.53 18.65 -14.93
N ALA A 149 12.41 19.64 -15.17
CA ALA A 149 12.89 19.93 -16.53
C ALA A 149 13.70 18.77 -17.14
N LEU A 150 14.51 18.08 -16.33
CA LEU A 150 15.24 16.88 -16.77
C LEU A 150 14.28 15.72 -17.08
N ASN A 151 13.23 15.54 -16.27
CA ASN A 151 12.23 14.49 -16.46
C ASN A 151 11.36 14.71 -17.72
N GLU A 152 11.17 15.96 -18.14
CA GLU A 152 10.45 16.30 -19.38
C GLU A 152 11.32 16.15 -20.64
N ASN A 153 12.64 15.95 -20.49
CA ASN A 153 13.57 15.78 -21.61
C ASN A 153 13.73 14.31 -22.02
N THR A 154 13.20 13.94 -23.18
CA THR A 154 13.27 12.56 -23.72
C THR A 154 14.71 12.04 -23.87
N GLY A 155 15.67 12.89 -24.22
CA GLY A 155 17.09 12.50 -24.34
C GLY A 155 17.69 12.11 -23.00
N VAL A 156 17.42 12.90 -21.96
CA VAL A 156 17.82 12.58 -20.58
C VAL A 156 17.11 11.32 -20.09
N ARG A 157 15.80 11.18 -20.35
CA ARG A 157 15.02 9.99 -20.00
C ARG A 157 15.58 8.70 -20.62
N LYS A 158 16.03 8.72 -21.87
CA LYS A 158 16.70 7.58 -22.51
C LYS A 158 18.04 7.21 -21.85
N ILE A 159 18.75 8.18 -21.30
CA ILE A 159 19.99 7.91 -20.53
C ILE A 159 19.63 7.30 -19.17
N ILE A 160 18.63 7.86 -18.48
CA ILE A 160 18.13 7.34 -17.21
C ILE A 160 17.62 5.90 -17.37
N GLU A 161 16.90 5.60 -18.46
CA GLU A 161 16.44 4.25 -18.80
C GLU A 161 17.60 3.27 -18.88
N LYS A 162 18.72 3.60 -19.54
CA LYS A 162 19.88 2.70 -19.63
C LYS A 162 20.53 2.38 -18.28
N VAL A 163 20.44 3.31 -17.33
CA VAL A 163 21.05 3.17 -16.00
C VAL A 163 20.09 2.50 -15.01
N THR A 164 18.80 2.82 -15.09
CA THR A 164 17.79 2.43 -14.10
C THR A 164 16.83 1.38 -14.61
N GLY A 165 16.73 1.15 -15.92
CA GLY A 165 15.71 0.30 -16.51
C GLY A 165 14.28 0.85 -16.43
N ILE A 166 14.09 2.10 -15.99
CA ILE A 166 12.77 2.76 -16.04
C ILE A 166 12.56 3.26 -17.46
N HIS A 167 11.56 2.73 -18.16
CA HIS A 167 11.27 3.12 -19.53
C HIS A 167 11.11 4.64 -19.66
N HIS A 168 11.68 5.24 -20.71
CA HIS A 168 11.71 6.70 -20.87
C HIS A 168 10.32 7.33 -20.96
N GLU A 169 9.33 6.59 -21.44
CA GLU A 169 7.91 7.00 -21.50
C GLU A 169 7.12 6.72 -20.22
N ALA A 170 7.71 6.03 -19.24
CA ALA A 170 7.03 5.77 -17.97
C ALA A 170 6.69 7.10 -17.28
N PRO A 171 5.46 7.25 -16.75
CA PRO A 171 5.07 8.45 -16.03
C PRO A 171 5.95 8.60 -14.78
N VAL A 172 6.39 9.83 -14.52
CA VAL A 172 7.19 10.15 -13.34
C VAL A 172 6.54 11.26 -12.52
N PRO A 173 6.72 11.25 -11.19
CA PRO A 173 6.21 12.32 -10.34
C PRO A 173 6.80 13.67 -10.75
N LYS A 174 5.95 14.70 -10.74
CA LYS A 174 6.40 16.10 -10.73
C LYS A 174 6.60 16.52 -9.29
N PHE A 175 7.65 17.28 -8.97
CA PHE A 175 7.96 17.69 -7.60
C PHE A 175 7.71 19.19 -7.39
N HIS A 176 7.32 19.56 -6.17
CA HIS A 176 6.95 20.93 -5.83
C HIS A 176 7.58 21.37 -4.51
N HIS A 177 8.42 22.42 -4.52
CA HIS A 177 8.98 22.98 -3.28
C HIS A 177 7.95 23.67 -2.38
N ARG A 178 6.84 24.15 -2.98
CA ARG A 178 5.62 24.54 -2.28
C ARG A 178 4.81 23.28 -1.99
N THR A 179 5.19 22.59 -0.93
CA THR A 179 4.54 21.33 -0.52
C THR A 179 3.11 21.56 -0.04
N LEU A 180 2.30 20.49 0.00
CA LEU A 180 0.93 20.54 0.52
C LEU A 180 0.87 21.22 1.89
N GLN A 181 1.70 20.76 2.83
CA GLN A 181 1.79 21.32 4.19
C GLN A 181 2.04 22.83 4.22
N LYS A 182 2.81 23.38 3.27
CA LYS A 182 3.03 24.83 3.18
C LYS A 182 1.84 25.55 2.57
N GLN A 183 1.16 24.92 1.62
CA GLN A 183 0.07 25.52 0.86
C GLN A 183 -1.26 25.53 1.61
N VAL A 184 -1.55 24.51 2.44
CA VAL A 184 -2.84 24.42 3.15
C VAL A 184 -2.88 25.25 4.42
N LYS A 185 -1.76 25.49 5.11
CA LYS A 185 -1.71 26.31 6.34
C LYS A 185 -2.50 27.61 6.28
N PRO A 186 -2.40 28.46 5.24
CA PRO A 186 -3.20 29.68 5.15
C PRO A 186 -4.68 29.47 4.79
N LEU A 187 -5.09 28.25 4.43
CA LEU A 187 -6.45 27.89 4.04
C LEU A 187 -7.25 27.25 5.18
N LEU A 188 -6.59 26.81 6.26
CA LEU A 188 -7.22 26.07 7.34
C LEU A 188 -8.19 26.96 8.12
N GLU A 189 -9.41 26.46 8.24
CA GLU A 189 -10.45 27.00 9.12
C GLU A 189 -10.84 25.93 10.13
N TYR A 190 -11.21 26.34 11.34
CA TYR A 190 -11.50 25.43 12.44
C TYR A 190 -12.94 25.62 12.93
N PRO A 191 -13.95 25.21 12.14
CA PRO A 191 -15.32 25.15 12.63
C PRO A 191 -15.43 24.18 13.81
N GLU A 192 -16.47 24.34 14.63
CA GLU A 192 -16.71 23.46 15.77
C GLU A 192 -17.06 22.05 15.26
N PRO A 193 -16.31 20.99 15.62
CA PRO A 193 -16.56 19.66 15.08
C PRO A 193 -17.94 19.11 15.47
N GLN A 194 -18.64 18.52 14.51
CA GLN A 194 -19.93 17.86 14.74
C GLN A 194 -19.84 16.36 14.49
N ARG A 195 -20.06 15.58 15.55
CA ARG A 195 -20.14 14.11 15.48
C ARG A 195 -21.41 13.67 14.76
N VAL A 196 -21.26 12.78 13.80
CA VAL A 196 -22.37 12.14 13.07
C VAL A 196 -22.07 10.65 12.94
N GLY A 197 -22.94 9.82 13.53
CA GLY A 197 -22.69 8.38 13.63
C GLY A 197 -21.37 8.11 14.34
N GLU A 198 -20.51 7.33 13.68
CA GLU A 198 -19.16 6.98 14.16
C GLU A 198 -18.10 8.04 13.81
N THR A 199 -18.41 9.01 12.95
CA THR A 199 -17.45 10.05 12.54
C THR A 199 -17.49 11.25 13.47
N SER A 200 -16.33 11.77 13.84
CA SER A 200 -16.18 12.92 14.76
C SER A 200 -16.45 14.28 14.11
N GLY A 201 -16.26 14.41 12.79
CA GLY A 201 -16.24 15.71 12.09
C GLY A 201 -14.97 16.53 12.34
N LYS A 202 -13.98 15.96 13.05
CA LYS A 202 -12.65 16.51 13.30
C LYS A 202 -11.62 15.60 12.64
N VAL A 203 -10.93 16.08 11.61
CA VAL A 203 -10.16 15.23 10.69
C VAL A 203 -8.72 15.69 10.60
N ALA A 204 -7.78 14.75 10.70
CA ALA A 204 -6.37 14.99 10.42
C ALA A 204 -6.01 14.33 9.08
N LEU A 205 -5.60 15.17 8.13
CA LEU A 205 -5.12 14.77 6.81
C LEU A 205 -3.66 14.33 6.92
N TYR A 206 -3.43 13.03 6.77
CA TYR A 206 -2.11 12.47 6.55
C TYR A 206 -1.70 12.78 5.10
N ALA A 207 -0.70 13.64 4.93
CA ALA A 207 -0.35 14.30 3.66
C ALA A 207 0.15 13.31 2.60
N THR A 208 0.80 12.22 3.05
CA THR A 208 1.56 11.23 2.28
C THR A 208 2.76 11.80 1.54
N CYS A 209 3.68 10.93 1.11
CA CYS A 209 4.82 11.33 0.28
C CYS A 209 4.36 11.95 -1.06
N TYR A 210 3.39 11.32 -1.73
CA TYR A 210 2.87 11.82 -3.02
C TYR A 210 2.04 13.09 -2.85
N GLY A 211 1.07 13.10 -1.93
CA GLY A 211 0.24 14.27 -1.71
C GLY A 211 1.05 15.49 -1.26
N ASN A 212 2.07 15.31 -0.40
CA ASN A 212 2.86 16.45 0.08
C ASN A 212 3.77 17.06 -0.98
N TYR A 213 4.48 16.22 -1.74
CA TYR A 213 5.58 16.66 -2.59
C TYR A 213 5.25 16.68 -4.08
N SER A 214 4.33 15.81 -4.54
CA SER A 214 4.07 15.59 -5.97
C SER A 214 2.72 16.09 -6.45
N ASN A 215 1.67 15.87 -5.67
CA ASN A 215 0.30 16.25 -6.03
C ASN A 215 -0.37 17.04 -4.90
N PRO A 216 0.17 18.22 -4.52
CA PRO A 216 -0.36 19.02 -3.42
C PRO A 216 -1.79 19.51 -3.69
N ASP A 217 -2.21 19.63 -4.94
CA ASP A 217 -3.56 20.08 -5.28
C ASP A 217 -4.64 19.12 -4.72
N ILE A 218 -4.37 17.81 -4.68
CA ILE A 218 -5.30 16.81 -4.14
C ILE A 218 -5.61 17.09 -2.67
N GLY A 219 -4.60 17.38 -1.85
CA GLY A 219 -4.81 17.68 -0.44
C GLY A 219 -5.47 19.05 -0.22
N ILE A 220 -5.18 20.03 -1.08
CA ILE A 220 -5.85 21.34 -1.06
C ILE A 220 -7.35 21.16 -1.34
N ASP A 221 -7.70 20.32 -2.30
CA ASP A 221 -9.08 20.04 -2.65
C ASP A 221 -9.80 19.28 -1.53
N PHE A 222 -9.14 18.33 -0.85
CA PHE A 222 -9.69 17.72 0.37
C PHE A 222 -9.99 18.76 1.45
N VAL A 223 -9.05 19.67 1.73
CA VAL A 223 -9.27 20.75 2.72
C VAL A 223 -10.49 21.59 2.36
N LYS A 224 -10.60 22.04 1.10
CA LYS A 224 -11.75 22.83 0.63
C LYS A 224 -13.07 22.08 0.74
N VAL A 225 -13.12 20.82 0.28
CA VAL A 225 -14.34 20.00 0.34
C VAL A 225 -14.76 19.77 1.78
N PHE A 226 -13.82 19.45 2.68
CA PHE A 226 -14.15 19.17 4.07
C PHE A 226 -14.62 20.43 4.80
N GLN A 227 -13.93 21.57 4.62
CA GLN A 227 -14.36 22.84 5.20
C GLN A 227 -15.69 23.35 4.63
N HIS A 228 -15.95 23.15 3.33
CA HIS A 228 -17.25 23.48 2.73
C HIS A 228 -18.41 22.75 3.42
N ASN A 229 -18.15 21.53 3.90
CA ASN A 229 -19.10 20.72 4.65
C ASN A 229 -19.04 20.97 6.17
N GLY A 230 -18.48 22.10 6.61
CA GLY A 230 -18.43 22.50 8.02
C GLY A 230 -17.54 21.64 8.91
N MET A 231 -16.64 20.83 8.34
CA MET A 231 -15.76 19.96 9.12
C MET A 231 -14.46 20.67 9.51
N HIS A 232 -13.99 20.34 10.71
CA HIS A 232 -12.65 20.72 11.16
C HIS A 232 -11.65 19.79 10.48
N ILE A 233 -10.76 20.33 9.65
CA ILE A 233 -9.70 19.57 9.01
C ILE A 233 -8.35 20.22 9.30
N ASP A 234 -7.38 19.43 9.72
CA ASP A 234 -6.00 19.84 9.93
C ASP A 234 -5.05 18.94 9.15
N ILE A 235 -3.80 19.34 8.96
CA ILE A 235 -2.77 18.53 8.29
C ILE A 235 -1.72 18.03 9.28
N ILE A 236 -1.34 16.76 9.15
CA ILE A 236 -0.31 16.17 10.00
C ILE A 236 1.06 16.74 9.61
N GLU A 237 1.72 17.47 10.52
CA GLU A 237 2.97 18.17 10.21
C GLU A 237 4.20 17.25 10.15
N LYS A 238 4.24 16.19 10.97
CA LYS A 238 5.44 15.37 11.21
C LYS A 238 5.21 13.89 10.97
N GLU A 239 4.83 13.55 9.75
CA GLU A 239 4.73 12.17 9.28
C GLU A 239 5.99 11.70 8.53
N ALA A 240 6.29 10.42 8.64
CA ALA A 240 7.17 9.68 7.73
C ALA A 240 6.33 8.89 6.73
N CYS A 241 6.91 8.31 5.67
CA CYS A 241 6.21 7.42 4.73
C CYS A 241 5.43 6.31 5.47
N CYS A 242 4.26 5.93 4.94
CA CYS A 242 3.41 4.89 5.53
C CYS A 242 4.08 3.50 5.54
N GLY A 243 5.01 3.26 4.62
CA GLY A 243 5.75 2.00 4.50
C GLY A 243 5.29 1.08 3.38
N MET A 244 4.20 1.39 2.66
CA MET A 244 3.71 0.52 1.58
C MET A 244 4.77 0.16 0.53
N PRO A 245 5.59 1.11 0.00
CA PRO A 245 6.63 0.74 -0.96
C PRO A 245 7.70 -0.20 -0.39
N LYS A 246 7.90 -0.21 0.94
CA LYS A 246 8.81 -1.14 1.63
C LYS A 246 8.16 -2.51 1.82
N LEU A 247 6.86 -2.53 2.13
CA LEU A 247 6.05 -3.75 2.19
C LEU A 247 6.07 -4.48 0.85
N GLU A 248 5.79 -3.78 -0.26
CA GLU A 248 5.82 -4.37 -1.62
C GLU A 248 7.21 -4.86 -2.04
N LEU A 249 8.28 -4.34 -1.43
CA LEU A 249 9.65 -4.79 -1.65
C LEU A 249 10.02 -6.00 -0.78
N GLY A 250 9.23 -6.33 0.25
CA GLY A 250 9.55 -7.33 1.26
C GLY A 250 10.45 -6.83 2.40
N ASP A 251 10.71 -5.52 2.49
CA ASP A 251 11.54 -4.91 3.54
C ASP A 251 10.72 -4.67 4.82
N LEU A 252 10.34 -5.77 5.50
CA LEU A 252 9.46 -5.73 6.68
C LEU A 252 10.10 -5.01 7.87
N ASP A 253 11.42 -5.02 8.00
CA ASP A 253 12.14 -4.26 9.02
C ASP A 253 12.02 -2.75 8.79
N ALA A 254 12.05 -2.28 7.53
CA ALA A 254 11.78 -0.87 7.25
C ALA A 254 10.32 -0.50 7.52
N VAL A 255 9.38 -1.42 7.27
CA VAL A 255 7.98 -1.25 7.64
C VAL A 255 7.84 -1.08 9.15
N ASP A 256 8.46 -1.93 9.97
CA ASP A 256 8.46 -1.77 11.44
C ASP A 256 9.03 -0.41 11.86
N ARG A 257 10.19 0.00 11.33
CA ARG A 257 10.78 1.32 11.66
C ARG A 257 9.83 2.48 11.33
N LEU A 258 9.14 2.44 10.19
CA LEU A 258 8.17 3.46 9.79
C LEU A 258 6.90 3.42 10.65
N LYS A 259 6.43 2.22 11.03
CA LYS A 259 5.36 2.03 12.02
C LYS A 259 5.72 2.73 13.34
N GLN A 260 6.92 2.47 13.87
CA GLN A 260 7.38 3.08 15.13
C GLN A 260 7.47 4.60 15.07
N ALA A 261 7.75 5.17 13.88
CA ALA A 261 7.78 6.61 13.67
C ALA A 261 6.37 7.24 13.60
N ASN A 262 5.40 6.56 12.98
CA ASN A 262 4.08 7.14 12.67
C ASN A 262 3.01 6.80 13.70
N ILE A 263 2.87 5.54 14.14
CA ILE A 263 1.75 5.11 14.98
C ILE A 263 1.62 5.91 16.29
N PRO A 264 2.71 6.23 17.03
CA PRO A 264 2.59 7.01 18.26
C PRO A 264 2.05 8.44 18.04
N LEU A 265 2.30 9.03 16.88
CA LEU A 265 1.75 10.33 16.51
C LEU A 265 0.27 10.20 16.16
N LEU A 266 -0.07 9.23 15.31
CA LEU A 266 -1.44 8.99 14.85
C LEU A 266 -2.36 8.62 16.03
N ALA A 267 -1.91 7.72 16.91
CA ALA A 267 -2.67 7.32 18.09
C ALA A 267 -2.98 8.50 19.02
N ARG A 268 -2.04 9.44 19.18
CA ARG A 268 -2.24 10.67 19.96
C ARG A 268 -3.29 11.58 19.33
N LEU A 269 -3.27 11.75 18.01
CA LEU A 269 -4.29 12.52 17.30
C LEU A 269 -5.68 11.91 17.50
N VAL A 270 -5.77 10.57 17.48
CA VAL A 270 -7.02 9.86 17.80
C VAL A 270 -7.47 10.13 19.23
N ASP A 271 -6.55 10.12 20.21
CA ASP A 271 -6.86 10.47 21.61
C ASP A 271 -7.32 11.93 21.76
N GLU A 272 -6.88 12.83 20.87
CA GLU A 272 -7.34 14.23 20.76
C GLU A 272 -8.66 14.38 19.97
N GLY A 273 -9.29 13.27 19.60
CA GLY A 273 -10.59 13.20 18.95
C GLY A 273 -10.57 13.38 17.44
N TYR A 274 -9.41 13.25 16.78
CA TYR A 274 -9.32 13.27 15.33
C TYR A 274 -9.66 11.90 14.72
N ASP A 275 -10.47 11.91 13.67
CA ASP A 275 -10.43 10.87 12.65
C ASP A 275 -9.26 11.13 11.70
N LEU A 276 -8.71 10.09 11.10
CA LEU A 276 -7.56 10.15 10.21
C LEU A 276 -7.99 9.85 8.78
N ILE A 277 -7.49 10.60 7.80
CA ILE A 277 -7.67 10.32 6.38
C ILE A 277 -6.35 10.49 5.63
N ALA A 278 -6.25 9.91 4.43
CA ALA A 278 -5.16 10.16 3.51
C ALA A 278 -5.66 10.26 2.06
N PRO A 279 -5.02 11.08 1.21
CA PRO A 279 -5.40 11.20 -0.19
C PRO A 279 -4.98 10.00 -1.04
N ILE A 280 -4.05 9.16 -0.55
CA ILE A 280 -3.49 8.03 -1.29
C ILE A 280 -4.06 6.72 -0.71
N PRO A 281 -4.82 5.92 -1.50
CA PRO A 281 -5.49 4.72 -1.00
C PRO A 281 -4.53 3.69 -0.39
N SER A 282 -3.34 3.52 -0.95
CA SER A 282 -2.36 2.57 -0.39
C SER A 282 -1.85 2.98 1.00
N CYS A 283 -1.84 4.27 1.33
CA CYS A 283 -1.53 4.74 2.68
C CYS A 283 -2.69 4.43 3.63
N VAL A 284 -3.94 4.58 3.19
CA VAL A 284 -5.14 4.19 3.95
C VAL A 284 -5.10 2.68 4.23
N LEU A 285 -4.87 1.87 3.19
CA LEU A 285 -4.76 0.41 3.29
C LEU A 285 -3.69 -0.01 4.29
N MET A 286 -2.53 0.65 4.27
CA MET A 286 -1.43 0.38 5.19
C MET A 286 -1.87 0.48 6.67
N TYR A 287 -2.60 1.53 7.03
CA TYR A 287 -3.04 1.74 8.41
C TYR A 287 -4.33 0.99 8.77
N LYS A 288 -5.26 0.81 7.82
CA LYS A 288 -6.52 0.08 8.06
C LYS A 288 -6.37 -1.44 8.05
N GLN A 289 -5.38 -1.97 7.34
CA GLN A 289 -5.29 -3.41 7.05
C GLN A 289 -3.89 -3.98 7.29
N GLU A 290 -2.86 -3.54 6.56
CA GLU A 290 -1.55 -4.20 6.56
C GLU A 290 -0.84 -4.16 7.92
N LEU A 291 -0.72 -2.97 8.54
CA LEU A 291 -0.13 -2.85 9.87
C LEU A 291 -0.95 -3.63 10.93
N PRO A 292 -2.29 -3.54 10.97
CA PRO A 292 -3.08 -4.40 11.85
C PRO A 292 -2.87 -5.90 11.66
N LEU A 293 -2.60 -6.36 10.44
CA LEU A 293 -2.30 -7.77 10.17
C LEU A 293 -0.89 -8.14 10.63
N MET A 294 0.08 -7.23 10.56
CA MET A 294 1.44 -7.43 11.06
C MET A 294 1.56 -7.30 12.60
N TYR A 295 0.64 -6.58 13.24
CA TYR A 295 0.66 -6.25 14.67
C TYR A 295 -0.74 -6.39 15.31
N PRO A 296 -1.36 -7.58 15.29
CA PRO A 296 -2.75 -7.77 15.73
C PRO A 296 -2.97 -7.43 17.22
N ASP A 297 -1.94 -7.57 18.05
CA ASP A 297 -2.01 -7.35 19.51
C ASP A 297 -1.58 -5.94 19.93
N ASP A 298 -1.20 -5.07 18.99
CA ASP A 298 -0.77 -3.70 19.29
C ASP A 298 -1.98 -2.76 19.41
N ALA A 299 -2.26 -2.32 20.63
CA ALA A 299 -3.42 -1.49 20.95
C ALA A 299 -3.43 -0.14 20.22
N ASP A 300 -2.26 0.48 19.98
CA ASP A 300 -2.20 1.76 19.25
C ASP A 300 -2.40 1.53 17.75
N VAL A 301 -1.92 0.43 17.19
CA VAL A 301 -2.25 0.04 15.81
C VAL A 301 -3.75 -0.20 15.65
N ALA A 302 -4.38 -0.92 16.60
CA ALA A 302 -5.82 -1.13 16.60
C ALA A 302 -6.61 0.17 16.74
N LYS A 303 -6.15 1.08 17.60
CA LYS A 303 -6.73 2.43 17.76
C LYS A 303 -6.67 3.23 16.47
N VAL A 304 -5.50 3.28 15.83
CA VAL A 304 -5.32 3.99 14.55
C VAL A 304 -6.20 3.37 13.47
N LYS A 305 -6.24 2.05 13.34
CA LYS A 305 -7.12 1.34 12.40
C LYS A 305 -8.58 1.78 12.54
N ALA A 306 -9.09 1.85 13.77
CA ALA A 306 -10.49 2.17 14.04
C ALA A 306 -10.86 3.62 13.68
N ALA A 307 -9.87 4.52 13.62
CA ALA A 307 -10.07 5.93 13.33
C ALA A 307 -9.57 6.36 11.94
N PHE A 308 -8.98 5.45 11.15
CA PHE A 308 -8.49 5.76 9.80
C PHE A 308 -9.53 5.42 8.76
N TYR A 309 -9.88 6.39 7.92
CA TYR A 309 -10.90 6.24 6.89
C TYR A 309 -10.33 6.50 5.50
N ASP A 310 -10.94 5.84 4.51
CA ASP A 310 -10.88 6.37 3.15
C ASP A 310 -11.69 7.68 3.10
N PRO A 311 -11.21 8.76 2.45
CA PRO A 311 -11.94 10.03 2.45
C PRO A 311 -13.36 9.94 1.88
N PHE A 312 -13.60 9.07 0.89
CA PHE A 312 -14.92 8.90 0.29
C PHE A 312 -15.84 8.07 1.19
N GLU A 313 -15.31 7.03 1.84
CA GLU A 313 -16.00 6.30 2.91
C GLU A 313 -16.43 7.26 4.03
N TYR A 314 -15.54 8.15 4.47
CA TYR A 314 -15.83 9.13 5.52
C TYR A 314 -17.00 10.04 5.16
N LEU A 315 -16.94 10.65 3.96
CA LEU A 315 -18.02 11.50 3.45
C LEU A 315 -19.33 10.69 3.29
N TRP A 316 -19.25 9.46 2.80
CA TRP A 316 -20.42 8.61 2.64
C TRP A 316 -21.10 8.28 3.97
N LEU A 317 -20.34 7.94 5.01
CA LEU A 317 -20.87 7.69 6.36
C LEU A 317 -21.60 8.92 6.92
N ARG A 318 -21.02 10.11 6.71
CA ARG A 318 -21.64 11.37 7.12
C ARG A 318 -22.92 11.68 6.32
N HIS A 319 -22.92 11.42 5.01
CA HIS A 319 -24.11 11.55 4.18
C HIS A 319 -25.24 10.63 4.67
N LYS A 320 -24.95 9.35 4.97
CA LYS A 320 -25.94 8.42 5.54
C LYS A 320 -26.48 8.88 6.89
N GLY A 321 -25.68 9.62 7.66
CA GLY A 321 -26.09 10.24 8.91
C GLY A 321 -26.78 11.61 8.74
N ALA A 322 -27.16 12.00 7.52
CA ALA A 322 -27.79 13.28 7.20
C ALA A 322 -26.94 14.51 7.61
N ALA A 323 -25.62 14.41 7.55
CA ALA A 323 -24.71 15.53 7.85
C ALA A 323 -24.66 16.62 6.77
N PHE A 324 -25.14 16.31 5.57
CA PHE A 324 -25.11 17.21 4.41
C PHE A 324 -26.56 17.46 3.96
N GLU A 325 -26.85 18.69 3.57
CA GLU A 325 -28.17 19.12 3.05
C GLU A 325 -28.47 18.55 1.65
#